data_AF-A0A7C2RK44-F1
#
_entry.id   AF-A0A7C2RK44-F1
#
_cell.length_a   1.000
_cell.length_b   1.000
_cell.length_c   1.000
_cell.angle_alpha   90.00
_cell.angle_beta   90.00
_cell.angle_gamma   90.00
#
_symmetry.space_group_name_H-M   'P 1'
#
loop_
_entity.id
_entity.type
_entity.pdbx_description
1 polymer ?
#
loop_
_entity_poly.entity_id
_entity_poly.type
_entity_poly.pdbx_seq_one_letter_code
_entity_poly.pdbx_strand_id
1 'polypeptide(L)'
;MTATVILALVAAVLPSCMKHAPERLPESFAWNPGLAFPLGESSFGMNIGSGFDTLLLKLDSITGLPAWVHEQVLTMQGTMDFDLSTIDGNLDHMNWMLFRVNIFNGFPDRLLAQAYFTDPAGNPIDSLFADGPMVVSPGSVQGSGETILPAFAQRDAFFERDRIEPLLDATAILMRAAIVYPDPDIALIPFYPSYHFEVRIGAMIDVTVQF
;
A
#
# COMPACT_ATOMS: atom_id res chain seq x y z
N MET A 1 68.48 -2.30 -13.83
CA MET A 1 67.49 -2.92 -12.93
C MET A 1 66.39 -1.89 -12.74
N THR A 2 65.34 -1.92 -13.56
CA THR A 2 63.99 -2.50 -13.26
C THR A 2 63.28 -1.69 -12.16
N ALA A 3 62.06 -1.17 -12.30
CA ALA A 3 60.96 -1.56 -13.16
C ALA A 3 59.98 -0.38 -13.40
N THR A 4 59.46 -0.30 -14.62
CA THR A 4 58.33 0.56 -15.01
C THR A 4 57.03 -0.17 -14.68
N VAL A 5 56.20 0.39 -13.80
CA VAL A 5 54.85 -0.09 -13.54
C VAL A 5 53.94 0.46 -14.64
N ILE A 6 53.49 -0.41 -15.54
CA ILE A 6 52.46 -0.10 -16.52
C ILE A 6 51.10 -0.30 -15.85
N LEU A 7 50.38 0.80 -15.66
CA LEU A 7 48.98 0.83 -15.23
C LEU A 7 48.12 0.36 -16.41
N ALA A 8 47.70 -0.91 -16.40
CA ALA A 8 46.73 -1.43 -17.35
C ALA A 8 45.31 -1.02 -16.90
N LEU A 9 44.85 0.13 -17.39
CA LEU A 9 43.45 0.54 -17.32
C LEU A 9 42.68 -0.32 -18.35
N VAL A 10 42.16 -1.46 -17.91
CA VAL A 10 41.24 -2.27 -18.72
C VAL A 10 39.91 -1.51 -18.78
N ALA A 11 39.75 -0.72 -19.84
CA ALA A 11 38.48 -0.16 -20.24
C ALA A 11 37.53 -1.32 -20.58
N ALA A 12 36.67 -1.69 -19.64
CA ALA A 12 35.56 -2.59 -19.86
C ALA A 12 34.56 -1.90 -20.81
N VAL A 13 34.75 -2.09 -22.12
CA VAL A 13 33.78 -1.74 -23.14
C VAL A 13 32.62 -2.73 -23.02
N LEU A 14 31.62 -2.37 -22.21
CA LEU A 14 30.34 -3.07 -22.24
C LEU A 14 29.68 -2.80 -23.60
N PRO A 15 29.14 -3.83 -24.29
CA PRO A 15 28.40 -3.63 -25.53
C PRO A 15 27.12 -2.85 -25.23
N SER A 16 27.16 -1.55 -25.51
CA SER A 16 25.98 -0.69 -25.50
C SER A 16 24.98 -1.22 -26.54
N CYS A 17 23.77 -1.58 -26.09
CA CYS A 17 22.69 -2.10 -26.91
C CYS A 17 22.00 -1.02 -27.77
N MET A 18 22.72 0.03 -28.20
CA MET A 18 22.18 0.96 -29.19
C MET A 18 22.40 0.37 -30.59
N LYS A 19 21.32 -0.23 -31.13
CA LYS A 19 21.33 -0.84 -32.48
C LYS A 19 21.65 0.18 -33.59
N HIS A 20 21.33 1.46 -33.39
CA HIS A 20 21.66 2.55 -34.29
C HIS A 20 21.94 3.82 -33.47
N ALA A 21 23.17 4.35 -33.56
CA ALA A 21 23.46 5.68 -33.05
C ALA A 21 22.85 6.72 -34.02
N PRO A 22 22.13 7.73 -33.53
CA PRO A 22 21.56 8.76 -34.40
C PRO A 22 22.67 9.61 -35.04
N GLU A 23 22.51 9.96 -36.32
CA GLU A 23 23.49 10.75 -37.10
C GLU A 23 23.63 12.19 -36.61
N ARG A 24 22.62 12.71 -35.90
CA ARG A 24 22.62 14.01 -35.22
C ARG A 24 21.87 13.88 -33.91
N LEU A 25 22.42 14.49 -32.85
CA LEU A 25 21.69 14.66 -31.60
C LEU A 25 20.55 15.67 -31.82
N PRO A 26 19.36 15.42 -31.26
CA PRO A 26 18.27 16.39 -31.34
C PRO A 26 18.67 17.70 -30.62
N GLU A 27 18.12 18.82 -31.06
CA GLU A 27 18.39 20.15 -30.48
C GLU A 27 17.83 20.29 -29.05
N SER A 28 16.87 19.44 -28.69
CA SER A 28 16.33 19.30 -27.33
C SER A 28 16.08 17.82 -27.03
N PHE A 29 16.17 17.45 -25.76
CA PHE A 29 15.91 16.09 -25.30
C PHE A 29 14.89 16.11 -24.16
N ALA A 30 13.77 15.42 -24.37
CA ALA A 30 12.78 15.18 -23.32
C ALA A 30 12.99 13.78 -22.75
N TRP A 31 13.26 13.72 -21.45
CA TRP A 31 13.44 12.48 -20.71
C TRP A 31 12.27 12.25 -19.75
N ASN A 32 11.56 11.13 -19.91
CA ASN A 32 10.36 10.81 -19.12
C ASN A 32 10.55 9.50 -18.32
N PRO A 33 11.36 9.50 -17.24
CA PRO A 33 11.49 8.33 -16.38
C PRO A 33 10.23 8.12 -15.54
N GLY A 34 9.84 6.85 -15.39
CA GLY A 34 8.93 6.42 -14.34
C GLY A 34 9.71 6.11 -13.07
N LEU A 35 9.42 6.82 -11.97
CA LEU A 35 10.08 6.61 -10.67
C LEU A 35 9.12 5.89 -9.73
N ALA A 36 9.52 4.73 -9.20
CA ALA A 36 8.73 3.95 -8.26
C ALA A 36 9.36 3.96 -6.86
N PHE A 37 8.55 4.15 -5.83
CA PHE A 37 8.99 4.18 -4.45
C PHE A 37 7.93 3.62 -3.49
N PRO A 38 8.34 2.97 -2.38
CA PRO A 38 7.41 2.54 -1.36
C PRO A 38 6.85 3.75 -0.60
N LEU A 39 5.54 3.78 -0.36
CA LEU A 39 4.91 4.77 0.52
C LEU A 39 4.86 4.28 1.96
N GLY A 40 4.60 2.99 2.15
CA GLY A 40 4.54 2.41 3.49
C GLY A 40 3.98 1.01 3.54
N GLU A 41 4.08 0.45 4.74
CA GLU A 41 3.52 -0.82 5.14
C GLU A 41 2.85 -0.64 6.51
N SER A 42 1.73 -1.32 6.73
CA SER A 42 1.01 -1.30 8.01
C SER A 42 0.30 -2.62 8.24
N SER A 43 0.28 -3.06 9.50
CA SER A 43 -0.40 -4.29 9.93
C SER A 43 -1.53 -3.94 10.90
N PHE A 44 -2.69 -4.54 10.69
CA PHE A 44 -3.92 -4.23 11.40
C PHE A 44 -4.50 -5.49 12.03
N GLY A 45 -4.80 -5.44 13.32
CA GLY A 45 -5.40 -6.54 14.08
C GLY A 45 -6.43 -6.04 15.09
N MET A 46 -6.89 -6.91 15.99
CA MET A 46 -7.89 -6.57 17.01
C MET A 46 -7.26 -5.83 18.20
N ASN A 47 -6.70 -4.65 17.95
CA ASN A 47 -6.01 -3.84 18.94
C ASN A 47 -6.26 -2.33 18.73
N ILE A 48 -5.98 -1.54 19.75
CA ILE A 48 -6.22 -0.09 19.75
C ILE A 48 -5.43 0.66 18.66
N GLY A 49 -4.23 0.19 18.32
CA GLY A 49 -3.39 0.80 17.27
C GLY A 49 -3.98 0.64 15.88
N SER A 50 -4.83 -0.37 15.68
CA SER A 50 -5.56 -0.62 14.44
C SER A 50 -6.97 -0.01 14.45
N GLY A 51 -7.29 0.86 15.42
CA GLY A 51 -8.59 1.50 15.55
C GLY A 51 -9.73 0.53 15.91
N PHE A 52 -9.40 -0.67 16.38
CA PHE A 52 -10.37 -1.67 16.80
C PHE A 52 -10.98 -1.31 18.17
N ASP A 53 -12.30 -1.48 18.32
CA ASP A 53 -12.96 -1.31 19.61
C ASP A 53 -12.64 -2.48 20.55
N THR A 54 -11.62 -2.28 21.39
CA THR A 54 -11.15 -3.29 22.33
C THR A 54 -12.18 -3.66 23.41
N LEU A 55 -13.26 -2.90 23.57
CA LEU A 55 -14.38 -3.29 24.44
C LEU A 55 -15.06 -4.57 23.94
N LEU A 56 -15.02 -4.83 22.64
CA LEU A 56 -15.60 -6.02 22.02
C LEU A 56 -14.82 -7.31 22.37
N LEU A 57 -13.60 -7.21 22.93
CA LEU A 57 -12.84 -8.37 23.43
C LEU A 57 -13.34 -8.85 24.80
N LYS A 58 -14.18 -8.08 25.49
CA LYS A 58 -14.71 -8.49 26.79
C LYS A 58 -15.63 -9.69 26.63
N LEU A 59 -15.47 -10.66 27.52
CA LEU A 59 -16.33 -11.84 27.57
C LEU A 59 -17.70 -11.44 28.12
N ASP A 60 -18.74 -11.89 27.43
CA ASP A 60 -20.10 -11.86 27.92
C ASP A 60 -20.26 -12.86 29.08
N SER A 61 -20.93 -12.43 30.15
CA SER A 61 -21.02 -13.19 31.40
C SER A 61 -21.96 -14.39 31.32
N ILE A 62 -22.79 -14.48 30.28
CA ILE A 62 -23.78 -15.55 30.08
C ILE A 62 -23.22 -16.59 29.12
N THR A 63 -22.71 -16.15 27.98
CA THR A 63 -22.20 -17.04 26.91
C THR A 63 -20.75 -17.44 27.10
N GLY A 64 -19.96 -16.64 27.82
CA GLY A 64 -18.52 -16.81 27.94
C GLY A 64 -17.75 -16.48 26.66
N LEU A 65 -18.42 -15.94 25.63
CA LEU A 65 -17.84 -15.55 24.36
C LEU A 65 -17.50 -14.05 24.35
N PRO A 66 -16.49 -13.61 23.60
CA PRO A 66 -16.23 -12.20 23.39
C PRO A 66 -17.43 -11.49 22.73
N ALA A 67 -17.69 -10.24 23.10
CA ALA A 67 -18.81 -9.47 22.55
C ALA A 67 -18.75 -9.28 21.02
N TRP A 68 -17.55 -9.24 20.42
CA TRP A 68 -17.41 -9.14 18.95
C TRP A 68 -18.07 -10.31 18.20
N VAL A 69 -18.26 -11.48 18.84
CA VAL A 69 -18.88 -12.66 18.21
C VAL A 69 -20.34 -12.39 17.81
N HIS A 70 -20.99 -11.43 18.48
CA HIS A 70 -22.36 -11.02 18.17
C HIS A 70 -22.43 -9.94 17.07
N GLU A 71 -21.30 -9.35 16.71
CA GLU A 71 -21.19 -8.42 15.59
C GLU A 71 -21.06 -9.22 14.29
N GLN A 72 -21.59 -8.68 13.19
CA GLN A 72 -21.43 -9.28 11.84
C GLN A 72 -20.23 -8.71 11.08
N VAL A 73 -19.71 -7.58 11.57
CA VAL A 73 -18.64 -6.82 10.93
C VAL A 73 -17.73 -6.22 12.00
N LEU A 74 -16.42 -6.44 11.88
CA LEU A 74 -15.40 -5.77 12.68
C LEU A 74 -14.76 -4.70 11.84
N THR A 75 -14.80 -3.47 12.34
CA THR A 75 -14.17 -2.33 11.69
C THR A 75 -12.79 -2.06 12.27
N MET A 76 -11.84 -1.76 11.39
CA MET A 76 -10.49 -1.33 11.75
C MET A 76 -10.15 -0.07 10.94
N GLN A 77 -9.36 0.81 11.54
CA GLN A 77 -8.94 2.06 10.92
C GLN A 77 -7.54 2.44 11.37
N GLY A 78 -6.72 2.92 10.45
CA GLY A 78 -5.47 3.59 10.80
C GLY A 78 -4.92 4.42 9.66
N THR A 79 -3.87 5.16 9.96
CA THR A 79 -3.31 6.17 9.07
C THR A 79 -1.86 5.85 8.75
N MET A 80 -1.45 6.15 7.51
CA MET A 80 -0.06 6.16 7.08
C MET A 80 0.31 7.60 6.69
N ASP A 81 1.53 8.02 7.01
CA ASP A 81 2.03 9.32 6.60
C ASP A 81 2.14 9.39 5.07
N PHE A 82 1.76 10.53 4.51
CA PHE A 82 1.82 10.77 3.07
C PHE A 82 2.07 12.24 2.83
N ASP A 83 3.07 12.57 2.01
CA ASP A 83 3.40 13.98 1.75
C ASP A 83 3.97 14.15 0.34
N LEU A 84 3.16 14.70 -0.56
CA LEU A 84 3.59 15.06 -1.91
C LEU A 84 4.26 16.43 -1.98
N SER A 85 4.21 17.26 -0.92
CA SER A 85 4.84 18.58 -0.91
C SER A 85 6.37 18.50 -1.04
N THR A 86 6.95 17.33 -0.73
CA THR A 86 8.37 17.05 -0.99
C THR A 86 8.71 16.96 -2.48
N ILE A 87 7.71 16.81 -3.35
CA ILE A 87 7.81 16.67 -4.81
C ILE A 87 7.37 17.96 -5.54
N ASP A 88 6.88 18.97 -4.80
CA ASP A 88 6.12 20.14 -5.25
C ASP A 88 6.81 21.01 -6.33
N GLY A 89 8.15 20.97 -6.40
CA GLY A 89 8.92 21.66 -7.46
C GLY A 89 8.85 21.00 -8.85
N ASN A 90 8.33 19.77 -8.97
CA ASN A 90 8.29 18.99 -10.22
C ASN A 90 6.86 18.60 -10.66
N LEU A 91 5.81 19.03 -9.96
CA LEU A 91 4.44 18.60 -10.25
C LEU A 91 3.89 19.16 -11.57
N ASP A 92 4.34 20.35 -11.98
CA ASP A 92 4.07 20.89 -13.32
C ASP A 92 4.50 19.91 -14.43
N HIS A 93 5.48 19.06 -14.13
CA HIS A 93 6.04 18.05 -15.02
C HIS A 93 5.53 16.63 -14.75
N MET A 94 4.60 16.47 -13.81
CA MET A 94 3.96 15.19 -13.51
C MET A 94 2.68 15.06 -14.31
N ASN A 95 2.61 14.00 -15.13
CA ASN A 95 1.44 13.72 -15.95
C ASN A 95 0.47 12.75 -15.27
N TRP A 96 1.02 11.76 -14.58
CA TRP A 96 0.23 10.73 -13.89
C TRP A 96 0.97 10.17 -12.68
N MET A 97 0.19 9.58 -11.78
CA MET A 97 0.66 8.80 -10.64
C MET A 97 -0.10 7.46 -10.58
N LEU A 98 0.61 6.38 -10.31
CA LEU A 98 0.04 5.05 -10.12
C LEU A 98 0.32 4.60 -8.69
N PHE A 99 -0.71 4.38 -7.90
CA PHE A 99 -0.59 3.73 -6.61
C PHE A 99 -0.83 2.24 -6.77
N ARG A 100 0.08 1.40 -6.27
CA ARG A 100 -0.12 -0.05 -6.18
C ARG A 100 -0.35 -0.42 -4.73
N VAL A 101 -1.50 -1.00 -4.45
CA VAL A 101 -1.88 -1.47 -3.11
C VAL A 101 -1.91 -2.99 -3.10
N ASN A 102 -1.19 -3.56 -2.16
CA ASN A 102 -1.16 -4.98 -1.87
C ASN A 102 -1.76 -5.21 -0.48
N ILE A 103 -2.69 -6.16 -0.37
CA ILE A 103 -3.31 -6.53 0.90
C ILE A 103 -3.14 -8.03 1.13
N PHE A 104 -2.65 -8.38 2.31
CA PHE A 104 -2.51 -9.76 2.79
C PHE A 104 -3.47 -9.96 3.96
N ASN A 105 -4.52 -10.76 3.76
CA ASN A 105 -5.53 -11.02 4.79
C ASN A 105 -5.22 -12.31 5.54
N GLY A 106 -4.84 -12.20 6.82
CA GLY A 106 -4.60 -13.35 7.69
C GLY A 106 -5.85 -13.85 8.42
N PHE A 107 -6.96 -13.11 8.38
CA PHE A 107 -8.22 -13.53 9.00
C PHE A 107 -8.89 -14.67 8.20
N PRO A 108 -9.64 -15.56 8.87
CA PRO A 108 -10.41 -16.63 8.23
C PRO A 108 -11.68 -16.12 7.53
N ASP A 109 -11.85 -14.80 7.41
CA ASP A 109 -13.03 -14.14 6.88
C ASP A 109 -12.69 -13.14 5.80
N ARG A 110 -13.72 -12.72 5.05
CA ARG A 110 -13.59 -11.76 3.97
C ARG A 110 -13.28 -10.38 4.53
N LEU A 111 -12.28 -9.72 3.93
CA LEU A 111 -11.89 -8.36 4.26
C LEU A 111 -12.35 -7.41 3.14
N LEU A 112 -12.93 -6.28 3.53
CA LEU A 112 -13.24 -5.14 2.66
C LEU A 112 -12.34 -3.97 3.09
N ALA A 113 -11.51 -3.46 2.19
CA ALA A 113 -10.57 -2.39 2.50
C ALA A 113 -10.72 -1.21 1.55
N GLN A 114 -10.78 0.00 2.10
CA GLN A 114 -10.80 1.25 1.35
C GLN A 114 -9.77 2.20 1.94
N ALA A 115 -9.16 3.02 1.08
CA ALA A 115 -8.20 4.03 1.50
C ALA A 115 -8.62 5.41 1.01
N TYR A 116 -8.30 6.43 1.78
CA TYR A 116 -8.60 7.83 1.48
C TYR A 116 -7.36 8.68 1.74
N PHE A 117 -7.07 9.62 0.85
CA PHE A 117 -6.14 10.70 1.15
C PHE A 117 -6.84 11.73 2.03
N THR A 118 -6.16 12.21 3.07
CA THR A 118 -6.76 13.15 4.02
C THR A 118 -5.89 14.37 4.25
N ASP A 119 -6.55 15.50 4.48
CA ASP A 119 -5.90 16.75 4.91
C ASP A 119 -5.37 16.66 6.36
N PRO A 120 -4.68 17.70 6.89
CA PRO A 120 -4.19 17.71 8.27
C PRO A 120 -5.28 17.65 9.34
N ALA A 121 -6.52 18.03 9.00
CA ALA A 121 -7.68 17.94 9.89
C ALA A 121 -8.36 16.56 9.84
N GLY A 122 -7.89 15.64 8.99
CA GLY A 122 -8.43 14.30 8.80
C GLY A 122 -9.64 14.25 7.87
N ASN A 123 -9.94 15.32 7.13
CA ASN A 123 -11.02 15.31 6.15
C ASN A 123 -10.55 14.58 4.88
N PRO A 124 -11.37 13.69 4.30
CA PRO A 124 -11.03 13.01 3.05
C PRO A 124 -11.01 14.00 1.87
N ILE A 125 -9.90 14.01 1.14
CA ILE A 125 -9.70 14.76 -0.10
C ILE A 125 -10.14 13.92 -1.29
N ASP A 126 -9.63 12.70 -1.39
CA ASP A 126 -9.94 11.77 -2.47
C ASP A 126 -9.88 10.31 -1.97
N SER A 127 -10.57 9.40 -2.66
CA SER A 127 -10.52 7.96 -2.42
C SER A 127 -9.44 7.31 -3.28
N LEU A 128 -8.66 6.40 -2.70
CA LEU A 128 -7.68 5.64 -3.47
C LEU A 128 -8.36 4.73 -4.50
N PHE A 129 -9.51 4.13 -4.16
CA PHE A 129 -10.31 3.32 -5.07
C PHE A 129 -11.66 3.97 -5.38
N ALA A 130 -11.87 4.37 -6.63
CA ALA A 130 -13.12 5.00 -7.08
C ALA A 130 -14.30 4.01 -7.13
N ASP A 131 -14.03 2.73 -7.46
CA ASP A 131 -15.05 1.68 -7.62
C ASP A 131 -15.48 1.04 -6.29
N GLY A 132 -15.12 1.65 -5.16
CA GLY A 132 -15.41 1.14 -3.83
C GLY A 132 -14.33 0.20 -3.27
N PRO A 133 -14.61 -0.42 -2.10
CA PRO A 133 -13.60 -1.15 -1.35
C PRO A 133 -13.04 -2.35 -2.13
N MET A 134 -11.77 -2.60 -1.90
CA MET A 134 -11.09 -3.80 -2.33
C MET A 134 -11.58 -4.99 -1.51
N VAL A 135 -12.02 -6.04 -2.19
CA VAL A 135 -12.44 -7.29 -1.57
C VAL A 135 -11.26 -8.25 -1.54
N VAL A 136 -10.91 -8.73 -0.36
CA VAL A 136 -9.85 -9.73 -0.16
C VAL A 136 -10.49 -10.98 0.41
N SER A 137 -10.19 -12.12 -0.19
CA SER A 137 -10.70 -13.42 0.24
C SER A 137 -10.22 -13.77 1.67
N PRO A 138 -10.90 -14.71 2.35
CA PRO A 138 -10.39 -15.32 3.58
C PRO A 138 -9.00 -15.94 3.44
N GLY A 139 -8.17 -15.78 4.46
CA GLY A 139 -6.94 -16.55 4.64
C GLY A 139 -7.25 -18.01 5.01
N SER A 140 -6.29 -18.91 4.73
CA SER A 140 -6.39 -20.31 5.13
C SER A 140 -5.84 -20.48 6.55
N VAL A 141 -6.62 -21.10 7.44
CA VAL A 141 -6.24 -21.37 8.85
C VAL A 141 -6.26 -22.88 9.13
N GLN A 142 -5.40 -23.35 10.05
CA GLN A 142 -5.44 -24.73 10.55
C GLN A 142 -6.48 -24.89 11.67
N GLY A 143 -6.84 -26.14 12.00
CA GLY A 143 -7.66 -26.43 13.18
C GLY A 143 -7.01 -26.03 14.52
N SER A 144 -5.70 -25.72 14.53
CA SER A 144 -5.00 -25.12 15.66
C SER A 144 -5.14 -23.60 15.74
N GLY A 145 -5.87 -22.98 14.81
CA GLY A 145 -6.08 -21.53 14.75
C GLY A 145 -4.94 -20.73 14.12
N GLU A 146 -3.83 -21.35 13.71
CA GLU A 146 -2.75 -20.64 13.03
C GLU A 146 -3.08 -20.37 11.55
N THR A 147 -2.80 -19.16 11.06
CA THR A 147 -2.87 -18.84 9.63
C THR A 147 -1.79 -19.60 8.87
N ILE A 148 -2.20 -20.47 7.94
CA ILE A 148 -1.31 -21.21 7.03
C ILE A 148 -0.82 -20.29 5.91
N LEU A 149 -1.77 -19.58 5.30
CA LEU A 149 -1.53 -18.77 4.12
C LEU A 149 -2.49 -17.57 4.14
N PRO A 150 -1.99 -16.34 4.26
CA PRO A 150 -2.83 -15.17 4.09
C PRO A 150 -3.32 -15.11 2.65
N ALA A 151 -4.57 -14.70 2.46
CA ALA A 151 -5.06 -14.40 1.12
C ALA A 151 -4.43 -13.10 0.62
N PHE A 152 -4.19 -13.02 -0.68
CA PHE A 152 -3.57 -11.87 -1.31
C PHE A 152 -4.51 -11.23 -2.32
N ALA A 153 -4.55 -9.90 -2.32
CA ALA A 153 -5.13 -9.14 -3.41
C ALA A 153 -4.26 -7.93 -3.71
N GLN A 154 -4.25 -7.52 -4.98
CA GLN A 154 -3.56 -6.32 -5.46
C GLN A 154 -4.52 -5.45 -6.26
N ARG A 155 -4.42 -4.13 -6.10
CA ARG A 155 -5.13 -3.17 -6.94
C ARG A 155 -4.23 -1.99 -7.26
N ASP A 156 -4.25 -1.61 -8.52
CA ASP A 156 -3.60 -0.40 -9.00
C ASP A 156 -4.65 0.72 -9.09
N ALA A 157 -4.29 1.92 -8.66
CA ALA A 157 -5.11 3.12 -8.75
C ALA A 157 -4.36 4.17 -9.55
N PHE A 158 -4.91 4.52 -10.71
CA PHE A 158 -4.33 5.51 -11.62
C PHE A 158 -4.93 6.89 -11.34
N PHE A 159 -4.05 7.88 -11.22
CA PHE A 159 -4.37 9.27 -10.95
C PHE A 159 -3.80 10.11 -12.09
N GLU A 160 -4.68 10.84 -12.77
CA GLU A 160 -4.31 11.89 -13.72
C GLU A 160 -4.19 13.23 -12.99
N ARG A 161 -3.71 14.26 -13.70
CA ARG A 161 -3.39 15.58 -13.12
C ARG A 161 -4.52 16.17 -12.28
N ASP A 162 -5.77 16.07 -12.73
CA ASP A 162 -6.95 16.58 -12.04
C ASP A 162 -7.17 15.95 -10.65
N ARG A 163 -6.79 14.67 -10.48
CA ARG A 163 -6.84 13.98 -9.20
C ARG A 163 -5.56 14.13 -8.39
N ILE A 164 -4.43 14.41 -9.03
CA ILE A 164 -3.13 14.64 -8.37
C ILE A 164 -3.10 15.99 -7.67
N GLU A 165 -3.56 17.07 -8.33
CA GLU A 165 -3.48 18.43 -7.80
C GLU A 165 -4.08 18.56 -6.39
N PRO A 166 -5.27 18.01 -6.08
CA PRO A 166 -5.81 18.03 -4.72
C PRO A 166 -4.96 17.28 -3.67
N LEU A 167 -4.15 16.30 -4.09
CA LEU A 167 -3.32 15.51 -3.17
C LEU A 167 -2.14 16.30 -2.61
N LEU A 168 -1.87 17.51 -3.12
CA LEU A 168 -0.90 18.42 -2.53
C LEU A 168 -1.23 18.81 -1.10
N ASP A 169 -2.52 18.87 -0.77
CA ASP A 169 -2.99 19.18 0.57
C ASP A 169 -3.10 17.93 1.46
N ALA A 170 -2.80 16.74 0.92
CA ALA A 170 -2.90 15.49 1.66
C ALA A 170 -1.66 15.24 2.53
N THR A 171 -1.88 14.94 3.80
CA THR A 171 -0.82 14.62 4.78
C THR A 171 -0.83 13.18 5.26
N ALA A 172 -1.88 12.43 4.94
CA ALA A 172 -2.01 11.03 5.33
C ALA A 172 -2.88 10.22 4.36
N ILE A 173 -2.69 8.90 4.40
CA ILE A 173 -3.59 7.91 3.83
C ILE A 173 -4.34 7.23 4.98
N LEU A 174 -5.65 7.41 5.05
CA LEU A 174 -6.55 6.75 5.97
C LEU A 174 -7.01 5.41 5.39
N MET A 175 -6.59 4.31 6.01
CA MET A 175 -7.10 2.97 5.74
C MET A 175 -8.33 2.69 6.59
N ARG A 176 -9.41 2.24 5.96
CA ARG A 176 -10.60 1.68 6.62
C ARG A 176 -10.83 0.27 6.14
N ALA A 177 -11.00 -0.64 7.09
CA ALA A 177 -11.22 -2.04 6.82
C ALA A 177 -12.44 -2.56 7.57
N ALA A 178 -13.13 -3.52 6.95
CA ALA A 178 -14.24 -4.24 7.53
C ALA A 178 -14.04 -5.74 7.29
N ILE A 179 -13.93 -6.51 8.38
CA ILE A 179 -13.92 -7.97 8.34
C ILE A 179 -15.38 -8.42 8.43
N VAL A 180 -15.84 -9.18 7.45
CA VAL A 180 -17.25 -9.60 7.33
C VAL A 180 -17.39 -11.10 7.62
N TYR A 181 -18.02 -11.42 8.73
CA TYR A 181 -18.14 -12.78 9.28
C TYR A 181 -19.56 -13.00 9.83
N PRO A 182 -20.54 -13.34 9.00
CA PRO A 182 -21.93 -13.46 9.45
C PRO A 182 -22.16 -14.63 10.43
N ASP A 183 -21.25 -15.62 10.44
CA ASP A 183 -21.32 -16.80 11.30
C ASP A 183 -19.88 -17.28 11.61
N PRO A 184 -19.23 -16.77 12.67
CA PRO A 184 -17.85 -17.11 12.99
C PRO A 184 -17.72 -18.56 13.44
N ASP A 185 -16.69 -19.27 12.95
CA ASP A 185 -16.38 -20.60 13.45
C ASP A 185 -16.00 -20.53 14.93
N ILE A 186 -16.81 -21.16 15.78
CA ILE A 186 -16.64 -21.16 17.23
C ILE A 186 -15.25 -21.69 17.63
N ALA A 187 -14.69 -22.64 16.88
CA ALA A 187 -13.37 -23.18 17.13
C ALA A 187 -12.24 -22.14 16.91
N LEU A 188 -12.49 -21.14 16.06
CA LEU A 188 -11.52 -20.10 15.72
C LEU A 188 -11.59 -18.89 16.65
N ILE A 189 -12.70 -18.69 17.38
CA ILE A 189 -12.92 -17.53 18.28
C ILE A 189 -11.71 -17.20 19.18
N PRO A 190 -11.06 -18.17 19.86
CA PRO A 190 -9.91 -17.87 20.73
C PRO A 190 -8.70 -17.30 19.98
N PHE A 191 -8.61 -17.53 18.66
CA PHE A 191 -7.47 -17.16 17.83
C PHE A 191 -7.67 -15.85 17.07
N TYR A 192 -8.90 -15.33 16.95
CA TYR A 192 -9.17 -14.06 16.27
C TYR A 192 -8.25 -12.90 16.68
N PRO A 193 -7.94 -12.71 17.99
CA PRO A 193 -7.04 -11.64 18.41
C PRO A 193 -5.59 -11.74 17.88
N SER A 194 -5.15 -12.92 17.40
CA SER A 194 -3.81 -13.11 16.83
C SER A 194 -3.76 -12.84 15.31
N TYR A 195 -4.91 -12.85 14.65
CA TYR A 195 -4.99 -12.53 13.22
C TYR A 195 -4.77 -11.05 12.96
N HIS A 196 -4.19 -10.80 11.79
CA HIS A 196 -3.97 -9.47 11.27
C HIS A 196 -4.10 -9.47 9.75
N PHE A 197 -4.34 -8.31 9.17
CA PHE A 197 -4.12 -8.08 7.75
C PHE A 197 -3.05 -7.03 7.56
N GLU A 198 -2.31 -7.15 6.46
CA GLU A 198 -1.21 -6.28 6.12
C GLU A 198 -1.54 -5.50 4.85
N VAL A 199 -1.18 -4.22 4.82
CA VAL A 199 -1.33 -3.34 3.67
C VAL A 199 0.04 -2.79 3.30
N ARG A 200 0.43 -2.94 2.03
CA ARG A 200 1.61 -2.31 1.45
C ARG A 200 1.20 -1.40 0.31
N ILE A 201 1.68 -0.17 0.31
CA ILE A 201 1.41 0.81 -0.74
C ILE A 201 2.72 1.27 -1.36
N GLY A 202 2.79 1.24 -2.69
CA GLY A 202 3.83 1.89 -3.47
C GLY A 202 3.22 2.91 -4.43
N ALA A 203 4.01 3.90 -4.81
CA ALA A 203 3.66 4.86 -5.85
C ALA A 203 4.66 4.79 -7.00
N MET A 204 4.18 5.08 -8.20
CA MET A 204 4.98 5.33 -9.39
C MET A 204 4.54 6.66 -9.99
N ILE A 205 5.50 7.53 -10.29
CA ILE A 205 5.26 8.84 -10.90
C ILE A 205 5.95 8.92 -12.26
N ASP A 206 5.33 9.64 -13.18
CA ASP A 206 5.96 10.08 -14.42
C ASP A 206 6.50 11.49 -14.25
N VAL A 207 7.79 11.67 -14.54
CA VAL A 207 8.43 13.00 -14.46
C VAL A 207 8.94 13.35 -15.84
N THR A 208 8.54 14.49 -16.39
CA THR A 208 9.08 15.01 -17.65
C THR A 208 10.23 15.98 -17.39
N VAL A 209 11.45 15.64 -17.81
CA VAL A 209 12.62 16.54 -17.70
C VAL A 209 13.02 17.01 -19.09
N GLN A 210 13.07 18.33 -19.28
CA GLN A 210 13.54 18.96 -20.53
C GLN A 210 14.98 19.48 -20.34
N PHE A 211 15.85 19.16 -21.29
CA PHE A 211 17.24 19.62 -21.36
C PHE A 211 17.50 20.44 -22.61
#